data_AF-A0A4U1D9M6-F1
#
_entry.id   AF-A0A4U1D9M6-F1
#
_cell.length_a   1.000
_cell.length_b   1.000
_cell.length_c   1.000
_cell.angle_alpha   90.00
_cell.angle_beta   90.00
_cell.angle_gamma   90.00
#
_symmetry.space_group_name_H-M   'P 1'
#
loop_
_entity.id
_entity.type
_entity.pdbx_description
1 polymer ?
#
loop_
_entity_poly.entity_id
_entity_poly.type
_entity_poly.pdbx_seq_one_letter_code
_entity_poly.pdbx_strand_id
1 'polypeptide(L)' 'MKSKRITLMIPIMIIVGIAAFWMLDTGYSEISSSIRLLITLGSVLLSGIISYFLFPEHEKQ' A
#
# COMPACT_ATOMS: atom_id res chain seq x y z
N MET A 1 4.52 -20.68 -7.75
CA MET A 1 4.53 -19.77 -8.91
C MET A 1 4.21 -18.37 -8.40
N LYS A 2 5.14 -17.40 -8.46
CA LYS A 2 4.81 -16.01 -8.11
C LYS A 2 3.98 -15.43 -9.25
N SER A 3 2.70 -15.18 -9.00
CA SER A 3 1.83 -14.39 -9.86
C SER A 3 2.53 -13.10 -10.26
N LYS A 4 2.68 -12.80 -11.57
CA LYS A 4 3.30 -11.55 -12.07
C LYS A 4 2.71 -10.31 -11.36
N ARG A 5 1.42 -10.38 -11.07
CA ARG A 5 0.66 -9.39 -10.30
C ARG A 5 1.21 -9.14 -8.89
N ILE A 6 1.49 -10.19 -8.11
CA ILE A 6 1.97 -10.04 -6.73
C ILE A 6 3.39 -9.44 -6.71
N THR A 7 4.20 -9.76 -7.73
CA THR A 7 5.54 -9.20 -7.89
C THR A 7 5.52 -7.67 -8.07
N LEU A 8 4.48 -7.10 -8.71
CA LEU A 8 4.32 -5.65 -8.84
C LEU A 8 3.57 -5.02 -7.66
N MET A 9 2.60 -5.72 -7.09
CA MET A 9 1.78 -5.24 -5.97
C MET A 9 2.59 -5.02 -4.70
N ILE A 10 3.48 -5.96 -4.34
CA ILE A 10 4.24 -5.91 -3.08
C ILE A 10 5.12 -4.64 -2.99
N PRO A 11 5.94 -4.29 -4.00
CA PRO A 11 6.70 -3.03 -3.98
C PRO A 11 5.83 -1.79 -3.81
N ILE A 12 4.66 -1.73 -4.48
CA ILE A 12 3.74 -0.58 -4.39
C ILE A 12 3.22 -0.43 -2.96
N MET A 13 2.77 -1.53 -2.35
CA MET A 13 2.29 -1.54 -0.97
C MET A 13 3.36 -1.06 0.02
N ILE A 14 4.62 -1.46 -0.17
CA ILE A 14 5.74 -1.02 0.68
C ILE A 14 5.97 0.49 0.54
N ILE A 15 6.04 1.00 -0.70
CA ILE A 15 6.25 2.44 -0.96
C ILE A 15 5.14 3.27 -0.34
N VAL A 16 3.88 2.86 -0.53
CA VAL A 16 2.72 3.55 0.04
C VAL A 16 2.74 3.51 1.57
N GLY A 17 3.09 2.37 2.17
CA GLY A 17 3.18 2.26 3.63
C GLY A 17 4.23 3.20 4.23
N ILE A 18 5.42 3.26 3.62
CA ILE A 18 6.49 4.17 4.05
C ILE A 18 6.05 5.63 3.90
N ALA A 19 5.46 5.98 2.75
CA ALA A 19 5.00 7.34 2.48
C ALA A 19 3.89 7.77 3.46
N ALA A 20 2.89 6.92 3.69
CA ALA A 20 1.80 7.19 4.62
C ALA A 20 2.32 7.36 6.05
N PHE A 21 3.21 6.48 6.50
CA PHE A 21 3.81 6.58 7.83
C PHE A 21 4.61 7.88 7.98
N TRP A 22 5.44 8.23 6.99
CA TRP A 22 6.24 9.46 7.02
C TRP A 22 5.37 10.73 7.01
N MET A 23 4.31 10.76 6.20
CA MET A 23 3.36 11.88 6.18
C MET A 23 2.60 12.03 7.50
N LEU A 24 2.19 10.92 8.13
CA LEU A 24 1.49 10.95 9.41
C LEU A 24 2.40 11.33 10.57
N ASP A 25 3.67 10.94 10.52
CA ASP A 25 4.66 11.29 11.53
C ASP A 25 5.04 12.77 11.47
N THR A 26 5.25 13.29 10.25
CA THR A 26 5.73 14.67 10.04
C THR A 26 4.61 15.71 9.96
N GLY A 27 3.48 15.37 9.33
CA GLY A 27 2.39 16.32 9.04
C GLY A 27 1.20 16.25 10.00
N TYR A 28 1.09 15.17 10.79
CA TYR A 28 -0.08 14.89 11.63
C TYR A 28 0.32 14.29 12.99
N SER A 29 1.34 14.88 13.61
CA SER A 29 1.94 14.40 14.86
C SER A 29 0.97 14.40 16.05
N GLU A 30 -0.09 15.21 15.98
CA GLU A 30 -1.18 15.32 16.96
C GLU A 30 -2.12 14.11 16.99
N ILE A 31 -2.12 13.28 15.94
CA ILE A 31 -2.98 12.09 15.87
C ILE A 31 -2.40 11.00 16.78
N SER A 32 -3.22 10.27 17.53
CA SER A 32 -2.70 9.14 18.34
C SER A 32 -2.02 8.08 17.47
N SER A 33 -0.98 7.43 18.00
CA SER A 33 -0.21 6.41 17.25
C SER A 33 -1.07 5.24 16.76
N SER A 34 -2.09 4.85 17.52
CA SER A 34 -3.05 3.80 17.13
C SER A 34 -3.83 4.17 15.87
N ILE A 35 -4.29 5.41 15.77
CA ILE A 35 -5.01 5.90 14.58
C ILE A 35 -4.05 6.02 13.39
N ARG A 36 -2.82 6.50 13.61
CA ARG A 36 -1.79 6.57 12.55
C ARG A 36 -1.49 5.19 11.96
N LEU A 37 -1.38 4.17 12.80
CA LEU A 37 -1.23 2.79 12.34
C LEU A 37 -2.45 2.32 11.54
N LEU A 38 -3.67 2.62 11.98
CA LEU A 38 -4.88 2.24 11.25
C LEU A 38 -4.94 2.89 9.86
N ILE A 39 -4.59 4.18 9.76
CA ILE A 39 -4.54 4.90 8.48
C ILE A 39 -3.44 4.31 7.59
N THR A 40 -2.27 4.03 8.15
CA THR A 40 -1.16 3.40 7.41
C THR A 40 -1.58 2.03 6.88
N LEU A 41 -2.18 1.17 7.71
CA LEU A 41 -2.71 -0.12 7.29
C LEU A 41 -3.79 0.01 6.20
N GLY A 42 -4.70 0.98 6.36
CA GLY A 42 -5.72 1.30 5.37
C GLY A 42 -5.13 1.70 4.01
N SER A 43 -4.11 2.56 4.01
CA SER A 43 -3.42 3.00 2.78
C SER A 43 -2.69 1.84 2.09
N VAL A 44 -2.03 0.97 2.85
CA VAL A 44 -1.34 -0.22 2.33
C VAL A 44 -2.34 -1.18 1.69
N LEU A 45 -3.45 -1.50 2.38
CA LEU A 45 -4.50 -2.37 1.84
C LEU A 45 -5.16 -1.76 0.59
N LEU A 46 -5.53 -0.49 0.63
CA LEU A 46 -6.16 0.21 -0.50
C LEU A 46 -5.25 0.21 -1.72
N SER A 47 -3.95 0.49 -1.55
CA SER A 47 -2.98 0.45 -2.66
C SER A 47 -2.82 -0.95 -3.24
N GLY A 48 -2.86 -1.99 -2.39
CA GLY A 48 -2.89 -3.39 -2.82
C GLY A 48 -4.12 -3.70 -3.67
N ILE A 49 -5.32 -3.24 -3.25
CA ILE A 49 -6.57 -3.39 -4.01
C ILE A 49 -6.47 -2.68 -5.35
N ILE A 50 -6.02 -1.42 -5.38
CA ILE A 50 -5.84 -0.66 -6.62
C ILE A 50 -4.87 -1.37 -7.57
N SER A 51 -3.70 -1.79 -7.05
CA SER A 51 -2.68 -2.50 -7.82
C SER A 51 -3.18 -3.85 -8.33
N TYR A 52 -4.01 -4.54 -7.55
CA TYR A 52 -4.70 -5.75 -7.99
C TYR A 52 -5.52 -5.42 -9.24
N PHE A 53 -6.45 -4.46 -9.19
CA PHE A 53 -7.25 -4.10 -10.37
C PHE A 53 -6.42 -3.57 -11.56
N LEU A 54 -5.32 -2.86 -11.29
CA LEU A 54 -4.48 -2.25 -12.32
C LEU A 54 -3.60 -3.27 -13.08
N PHE A 55 -3.13 -4.32 -12.42
CA PHE A 55 -2.24 -5.34 -13.01
C PHE A 55 -2.94 -6.71 -13.07
N PRO A 56 -3.94 -6.89 -13.96
CA PRO A 56 -4.58 -8.18 -14.14
C PRO A 56 -3.59 -9.20 -14.73
N GLU A 57 -3.70 -10.45 -14.28
CA GLU A 57 -2.78 -11.55 -14.63
C GLU A 57 -2.94 -12.06 -16.07
N HIS A 58 -3.92 -11.53 -16.80
CA HIS A 58 -4.20 -11.85 -18.19
C HIS A 58 -3.34 -11.04 -19.16
N GLU A 59 -2.02 -11.27 -19.14
CA GLU A 59 -1.29 -11.20 -20.40
C GLU A 59 -1.55 -12.52 -21.11
N LYS A 60 -2.36 -12.47 -22.18
CA LYS A 60 -2.32 -13.48 -23.21
C LYS A 60 -0.87 -13.60 -23.68
N GLN A 61 -0.18 -14.66 -23.31
CA GLN A 61 0.95 -15.21 -24.06
C GLN A 61 0.56 -16.63 -24.44
#